data_AF-A0AAX4K2Y5-F1
#
_entry.id   AF-A0AAX4K2Y5-F1
#
_cell.length_a   1.000
_cell.length_b   1.000
_cell.length_c   1.000
_cell.angle_alpha   90.00
_cell.angle_beta   90.00
_cell.angle_gamma   90.00
#
_symmetry.space_group_name_H-M   'P 1'
#
loop_
_entity.id
_entity.type
_entity.pdbx_description
1 polymer ?
#
loop_
_entity_poly.entity_id
_entity_poly.type
_entity_poly.pdbx_seq_one_letter_code
_entity_poly.pdbx_strand_id
1 'polypeptide(L)'
;MSAPLSPTLSDSELLDSLEDAGFDLASDRDRRIEALQREIKQVKNLKESENGRVITFIDEKQLIERMSKERYVLLHFFHNDFSRCKIMDQKLSDLAPSHPHTLFCRASVSDVPFLVTKMAVQVLPCVICFVDGRAVDRLIGFEELGDSDHFTSKVLEFRLKQSGVLPSDLSLASNLSSTLVTSTTKKNDDDDDQSDDEDRRRGGRDRKGARKGKVGIRNGLYNGGSDDDY
;
A
#
# COMPACT_ATOMS: atom_id res chain seq x y z
N MET A 1 7.92 39.16 55.10
CA MET A 1 9.02 38.66 54.25
C MET A 1 8.57 38.82 52.81
N SER A 2 9.16 39.79 52.11
CA SER A 2 8.80 40.13 50.73
C SER A 2 9.38 39.08 49.78
N ALA A 3 8.55 38.51 48.91
CA ALA A 3 9.01 37.61 47.85
C ALA A 3 9.86 38.41 46.83
N PRO A 4 10.95 37.84 46.29
CA PRO A 4 11.71 38.50 45.24
C PRO A 4 10.89 38.51 43.94
N LEU A 5 10.88 39.67 43.27
CA LEU A 5 10.30 39.86 41.94
C LEU A 5 11.04 38.95 40.96
N SER A 6 10.33 38.00 40.36
CA SER A 6 10.84 37.25 39.21
C SER A 6 11.14 38.23 38.08
N PRO A 7 12.36 38.27 37.52
CA PRO A 7 12.65 39.09 36.36
C PRO A 7 11.90 38.47 35.17
N THR A 8 10.72 39.01 34.86
CA THR A 8 10.09 38.79 33.57
C THR A 8 10.90 39.62 32.57
N LEU A 9 12.01 39.05 32.09
CA LEU A 9 12.62 39.52 30.85
C LEU A 9 11.48 39.62 29.84
N SER A 10 11.31 40.80 29.24
CA SER A 10 10.28 40.97 28.22
C SER A 10 10.53 39.95 27.10
N ASP A 11 9.47 39.46 26.46
CA ASP A 11 9.61 38.51 25.35
C ASP A 11 10.60 39.00 24.27
N SER A 12 10.77 40.32 24.18
CA SER A 12 11.75 41.01 23.33
C SER A 12 13.21 40.76 23.76
N GLU A 13 13.54 40.83 25.04
CA GLU A 13 14.90 40.59 25.56
C GLU A 13 15.26 39.09 25.54
N LEU A 14 14.28 38.21 25.70
CA LEU A 14 14.46 36.77 25.52
C LEU A 14 14.74 36.42 24.05
N LEU A 15 14.07 37.10 23.10
CA LEU A 15 14.32 36.94 21.67
C LEU A 15 15.73 37.40 21.28
N ASP A 16 16.16 38.57 21.78
CA ASP A 16 17.49 39.14 21.50
C ASP A 16 18.61 38.23 22.02
N SER A 17 18.43 37.66 23.22
CA SER A 17 19.39 36.71 23.83
C SER A 17 19.48 35.38 23.06
N LEU A 18 18.40 34.97 22.39
CA LEU A 18 18.38 33.77 21.53
C LEU A 18 19.02 34.02 20.16
N GLU A 19 18.88 35.22 19.60
CA GLU A 19 19.60 35.63 18.38
C GLU A 19 21.12 35.69 18.60
N ASP A 20 21.56 36.21 19.75
CA ASP A 20 22.98 36.35 20.12
C ASP A 20 23.63 34.98 20.49
N ALA A 21 22.82 33.98 20.87
CA ALA A 21 23.27 32.61 21.15
C ALA A 21 23.58 31.77 19.89
N GLY A 22 23.46 32.34 18.69
CA GLY A 22 23.83 31.68 17.43
C GLY A 22 22.92 30.50 17.04
N PHE A 23 21.76 30.36 17.70
CA PHE A 23 20.71 29.43 17.29
C PHE A 23 19.97 30.05 16.10
N ASP A 24 20.44 29.75 14.89
CA ASP A 24 19.76 30.15 13.65
C ASP A 24 18.46 29.34 13.49
N LEU A 25 17.42 29.77 14.21
CA LEU A 25 16.06 29.22 14.19
C LEU A 25 15.46 29.22 12.77
N ALA A 26 15.92 30.10 11.87
CA ALA A 26 15.51 30.10 10.48
C ALA A 26 16.10 28.90 9.75
N SER A 27 17.40 28.65 9.90
CA SER A 27 18.06 27.48 9.29
C SER A 27 17.50 26.14 9.78
N ASP A 28 17.16 26.02 11.07
CA ASP A 28 16.57 24.80 11.63
C ASP A 28 15.12 24.58 11.17
N ARG A 29 14.35 25.66 11.00
CA ARG A 29 13.01 25.60 10.39
C ARG A 29 13.10 25.15 8.94
N ASP A 30 13.99 25.75 8.17
CA ASP A 30 14.19 25.40 6.76
C ASP A 30 14.62 23.95 6.60
N ARG A 31 15.54 23.47 7.44
CA ARG A 31 16.00 22.08 7.44
C ARG A 31 14.87 21.09 7.76
N ARG A 32 13.98 21.42 8.70
CA ARG A 32 12.80 20.60 9.02
C ARG A 32 11.75 20.61 7.90
N ILE A 33 11.48 21.78 7.31
CA ILE A 33 10.54 21.92 6.19
C ILE A 33 11.06 21.11 4.99
N GLU A 34 12.35 21.18 4.69
CA GLU A 34 12.95 20.44 3.59
C GLU A 34 12.88 18.92 3.82
N ALA A 35 13.13 18.46 5.06
CA ALA A 35 12.97 17.04 5.41
C ALA A 35 11.53 16.55 5.20
N LEU A 36 10.54 17.30 5.69
CA LEU A 36 9.11 17.02 5.48
C LEU A 36 8.73 17.03 4.00
N GLN A 37 9.20 18.01 3.23
CA GLN A 37 8.93 18.09 1.79
C GLN A 37 9.52 16.89 1.04
N ARG A 38 10.73 16.45 1.40
CA ARG A 38 11.38 15.27 0.79
C ARG A 38 10.56 14.01 1.03
N GLU A 39 10.04 13.85 2.23
CA GLU A 39 9.22 12.72 2.63
C GLU A 39 7.84 12.72 1.96
N ILE A 40 7.16 13.87 1.93
CA ILE A 40 5.90 14.05 1.20
C ILE A 40 6.09 13.72 -0.29
N LYS A 41 7.22 14.13 -0.88
CA LYS A 41 7.55 13.85 -2.28
C LYS A 41 7.78 12.35 -2.52
N GLN A 42 8.43 11.65 -1.59
CA GLN A 42 8.59 10.19 -1.68
C GLN A 42 7.23 9.48 -1.63
N VAL A 43 6.34 9.87 -0.70
CA VAL A 43 5.00 9.28 -0.60
C VAL A 43 4.14 9.58 -1.84
N LYS A 44 4.23 10.80 -2.40
CA LYS A 44 3.52 11.15 -3.63
C LYS A 44 4.04 10.38 -4.84
N ASN A 45 5.36 10.27 -5.02
CA ASN A 45 5.96 9.49 -6.11
C ASN A 45 5.55 8.01 -6.07
N LEU A 46 5.44 7.43 -4.86
CA LEU A 46 4.96 6.06 -4.69
C LEU A 46 3.48 5.91 -5.11
N LYS A 47 2.65 6.92 -4.80
CA LYS A 47 1.22 6.94 -5.19
C LYS A 47 0.97 7.25 -6.67
N GLU A 48 1.88 7.98 -7.32
CA GLU A 48 1.78 8.34 -8.75
C GLU A 48 2.43 7.33 -9.69
N SER A 49 3.20 6.39 -9.15
CA SER A 49 3.75 5.29 -9.93
C SER A 49 2.62 4.36 -10.41
N GLU A 50 2.71 3.83 -11.63
CA GLU A 50 1.77 2.84 -12.20
C GLU A 50 1.79 1.48 -11.46
N ASN A 51 2.21 1.48 -10.20
CA ASN A 51 2.42 0.33 -9.38
C ASN A 51 1.06 -0.06 -8.76
N GLY A 52 0.70 -1.34 -8.84
CA GLY A 52 -0.64 -1.81 -8.48
C GLY A 52 -1.40 -2.48 -9.63
N ARG A 53 -0.84 -2.48 -10.84
CA ARG A 53 -1.35 -3.23 -12.00
C ARG A 53 -0.24 -3.96 -12.73
N VAL A 54 -0.61 -4.96 -13.51
CA VAL A 54 0.32 -5.66 -14.42
C VAL A 54 0.42 -4.87 -15.71
N ILE A 55 1.61 -4.37 -16.03
CA ILE A 55 1.87 -3.57 -17.23
C ILE A 55 2.42 -4.49 -18.32
N THR A 56 1.86 -4.36 -19.54
CA THR A 56 2.33 -5.14 -20.70
C THR A 56 3.31 -4.31 -21.51
N PHE A 57 4.50 -4.84 -21.74
CA PHE A 57 5.50 -4.19 -22.59
C PHE A 57 5.62 -4.92 -23.93
N ILE A 58 5.58 -4.14 -25.01
CA ILE A 58 5.78 -4.61 -26.39
C ILE A 58 7.20 -4.29 -26.84
N ASP A 59 7.72 -3.11 -26.46
CA ASP A 59 9.07 -2.69 -26.81
C ASP A 59 10.08 -3.14 -25.74
N GLU A 60 11.07 -3.91 -26.16
CA GLU A 60 12.10 -4.47 -25.29
C GLU A 60 12.98 -3.38 -24.67
N LYS A 61 13.29 -2.31 -25.42
CA LYS A 61 14.13 -1.22 -24.92
C LYS A 61 13.44 -0.50 -23.75
N GLN A 62 12.16 -0.18 -23.92
CA GLN A 62 11.35 0.46 -22.87
C GLN A 62 11.22 -0.43 -21.63
N LEU A 63 11.08 -1.75 -21.83
CA LEU A 63 11.04 -2.69 -20.72
C LEU A 63 12.32 -2.63 -19.89
N ILE A 64 13.49 -2.71 -20.53
CA ILE A 64 14.80 -2.67 -19.83
C ILE A 64 14.99 -1.32 -19.12
N GLU A 65 14.65 -0.21 -19.75
CA GLU A 65 14.73 1.12 -19.15
C GLU A 65 13.80 1.26 -17.93
N ARG A 66 12.57 0.72 -18.01
CA ARG A 66 11.62 0.75 -16.88
C ARG A 66 12.10 -0.13 -15.74
N MET A 67 12.59 -1.33 -16.04
CA MET A 67 13.14 -2.27 -15.06
C MET A 67 14.33 -1.67 -14.31
N SER A 68 15.17 -0.91 -14.99
CA SER A 68 16.36 -0.29 -14.40
C SER A 68 16.06 0.88 -13.47
N LYS A 69 14.88 1.50 -13.59
CA LYS A 69 14.44 2.63 -12.74
C LYS A 69 13.82 2.17 -11.42
N GLU A 70 13.27 0.96 -11.39
CA GLU A 70 12.60 0.41 -10.21
C GLU A 70 13.50 -0.50 -9.41
N ARG A 71 13.28 -0.53 -8.10
CA ARG A 71 14.04 -1.37 -7.19
C ARG A 71 13.57 -2.81 -7.19
N TYR A 72 12.25 -3.02 -7.18
CA TYR A 72 11.64 -4.34 -7.16
C TYR A 72 10.84 -4.56 -8.44
N VAL A 73 11.21 -5.56 -9.23
CA VAL A 73 10.55 -5.84 -10.50
C VAL A 73 10.29 -7.31 -10.67
N LEU A 74 9.06 -7.63 -11.07
CA LEU A 74 8.63 -8.94 -11.50
C LEU A 74 8.37 -8.91 -12.99
N LEU A 75 9.10 -9.73 -13.74
CA LEU A 75 8.89 -9.86 -15.18
C LEU A 75 8.36 -11.24 -15.52
N HIS A 76 7.12 -11.29 -16.00
CA HIS A 76 6.51 -12.50 -16.52
C HIS A 76 6.67 -12.59 -18.05
N PHE A 77 7.39 -13.62 -18.51
CA PHE A 77 7.42 -14.02 -19.91
C PHE A 77 6.24 -14.95 -20.20
N PHE A 78 5.42 -14.55 -21.17
CA PHE A 78 4.21 -15.28 -21.55
C PHE A 78 4.11 -15.49 -23.05
N HIS A 79 3.18 -16.36 -23.44
CA HIS A 79 2.77 -16.55 -24.83
C HIS A 79 1.29 -16.95 -24.84
N ASN A 80 0.50 -16.37 -25.75
CA ASN A 80 -0.98 -16.45 -25.73
C ASN A 80 -1.54 -17.86 -25.91
N ASP A 81 -0.78 -18.73 -26.58
CA ASP A 81 -1.18 -20.11 -26.87
C ASP A 81 -1.11 -21.04 -25.64
N PHE A 82 -0.39 -20.63 -24.58
CA PHE A 82 -0.21 -21.45 -23.40
C PHE A 82 -1.26 -21.11 -22.33
N SER A 83 -2.11 -22.08 -22.00
CA SER A 83 -3.14 -21.94 -20.95
C SER A 83 -2.54 -21.61 -19.57
N ARG A 84 -1.40 -22.23 -19.23
CA ARG A 84 -0.70 -21.99 -17.96
C ARG A 84 -0.21 -20.54 -17.81
N CYS A 85 0.15 -19.87 -18.90
CA CYS A 85 0.48 -18.45 -18.88
C CYS A 85 -0.73 -17.59 -18.47
N LYS A 86 -1.94 -17.93 -18.95
CA LYS A 86 -3.17 -17.21 -18.58
C LYS A 86 -3.49 -17.35 -17.09
N ILE A 87 -3.23 -18.53 -16.52
CA ILE A 87 -3.38 -18.76 -15.08
C ILE A 87 -2.39 -17.88 -14.30
N MET A 88 -1.12 -17.85 -14.70
CA MET A 88 -0.11 -17.00 -14.06
C MET A 88 -0.47 -15.51 -14.15
N ASP A 89 -0.90 -15.04 -15.33
CA ASP A 89 -1.36 -13.67 -15.55
C ASP A 89 -2.49 -13.28 -14.59
N GLN A 90 -3.50 -14.14 -14.42
CA GLN A 90 -4.61 -13.88 -13.50
C GLN A 90 -4.12 -13.74 -12.06
N LYS A 91 -3.24 -14.63 -11.60
CA LYS A 91 -2.71 -14.60 -10.23
C LYS A 91 -1.83 -13.38 -9.98
N LEU A 92 -1.00 -13.00 -10.94
CA LEU A 92 -0.19 -11.78 -10.84
C LEU A 92 -1.06 -10.52 -10.86
N SER A 93 -2.14 -10.51 -11.65
CA SER A 93 -3.11 -9.42 -11.66
C SER A 93 -3.84 -9.26 -10.32
N ASP A 94 -4.16 -10.36 -9.64
CA ASP A 94 -4.76 -10.33 -8.30
C ASP A 94 -3.79 -9.84 -7.23
N LEU A 95 -2.49 -10.13 -7.39
CA LEU A 95 -1.44 -9.75 -6.43
C LEU A 95 -0.96 -8.31 -6.59
N ALA A 96 -0.94 -7.79 -7.82
CA ALA A 96 -0.38 -6.46 -8.10
C ALA A 96 -0.99 -5.34 -7.23
N PRO A 97 -2.32 -5.24 -7.01
CA PRO A 97 -2.91 -4.20 -6.17
C PRO A 97 -2.47 -4.26 -4.70
N SER A 98 -2.11 -5.45 -4.20
CA SER A 98 -1.66 -5.64 -2.82
C SER A 98 -0.21 -5.20 -2.61
N HIS A 99 0.57 -5.06 -3.68
CA HIS A 99 2.02 -4.81 -3.64
C HIS A 99 2.41 -3.61 -4.51
N PRO A 100 2.02 -2.37 -4.15
CA PRO A 100 2.30 -1.16 -4.92
C PRO A 100 3.79 -0.75 -4.89
N HIS A 101 4.63 -1.41 -4.12
CA HIS A 101 6.07 -1.16 -4.09
C HIS A 101 6.87 -1.98 -5.11
N THR A 102 6.22 -2.92 -5.78
CA THR A 102 6.82 -3.81 -6.77
C THR A 102 6.20 -3.57 -8.14
N LEU A 103 7.06 -3.43 -9.16
CA LEU A 103 6.62 -3.30 -10.54
C LEU A 103 6.29 -4.69 -11.11
N PHE A 104 5.03 -4.88 -11.52
CA PHE A 104 4.60 -6.10 -12.20
C PHE A 104 4.58 -5.85 -13.72
N CYS A 105 5.49 -6.51 -14.43
CA CYS A 105 5.61 -6.45 -15.88
C CYS A 105 5.26 -7.81 -16.48
N ARG A 106 4.64 -7.80 -17.65
CA ARG A 106 4.57 -8.96 -18.54
C ARG A 106 5.00 -8.60 -19.95
N ALA A 107 5.66 -9.52 -20.63
CA ALA A 107 6.10 -9.36 -22.00
C ALA A 107 5.92 -10.68 -22.77
N SER A 108 5.45 -10.58 -24.02
CA SER A 108 5.32 -11.73 -24.90
C SER A 108 6.69 -12.15 -25.38
N VAL A 109 7.01 -13.45 -25.35
CA VAL A 109 8.30 -13.94 -25.85
C VAL A 109 8.58 -13.60 -27.32
N SER A 110 7.51 -13.37 -28.10
CA SER A 110 7.62 -12.97 -29.51
C SER A 110 8.06 -11.50 -29.68
N ASP A 111 7.74 -10.65 -28.70
CA ASP A 111 8.02 -9.21 -28.75
C ASP A 111 9.40 -8.89 -28.16
N VAL A 112 9.90 -9.71 -27.22
CA VAL A 112 11.18 -9.50 -26.51
C VAL A 112 12.19 -10.66 -26.69
N PRO A 113 12.55 -11.03 -27.95
CA PRO A 113 13.39 -12.21 -28.23
C PRO A 113 14.82 -12.09 -27.70
N PHE A 114 15.38 -10.87 -27.60
CA PHE A 114 16.72 -10.69 -27.07
C PHE A 114 16.74 -10.91 -25.56
N LEU A 115 15.73 -10.45 -24.83
CA LEU A 115 15.63 -10.68 -23.39
C LEU A 115 15.39 -12.16 -23.08
N VAL A 116 14.55 -12.85 -23.86
CA VAL A 116 14.33 -14.31 -23.78
C VAL A 116 15.65 -15.07 -23.96
N THR A 117 16.43 -14.71 -24.97
CA THR A 117 17.74 -15.33 -25.24
C THR A 117 18.76 -15.02 -24.14
N LYS A 118 18.85 -13.75 -23.73
CA LYS A 118 19.80 -13.29 -22.72
C LYS A 118 19.54 -13.90 -21.35
N MET A 119 18.26 -14.10 -21.01
CA MET A 119 17.81 -14.74 -19.79
C MET A 119 17.65 -16.26 -19.96
N ALA A 120 17.99 -16.86 -21.11
CA ALA A 120 17.85 -18.29 -21.37
C ALA A 120 16.47 -18.86 -20.94
N VAL A 121 15.38 -18.18 -21.29
CA VAL A 121 14.02 -18.65 -21.01
C VAL A 121 13.66 -19.77 -21.99
N GLN A 122 13.51 -20.99 -21.49
CA GLN A 122 13.19 -22.18 -22.31
C GLN A 122 11.78 -22.70 -22.09
N VAL A 123 11.22 -22.49 -20.89
CA VAL A 123 9.93 -23.03 -20.46
C VAL A 123 9.01 -21.88 -20.07
N LEU A 124 7.74 -21.95 -20.46
CA LEU A 124 6.70 -20.97 -20.13
C LEU A 124 5.60 -21.63 -19.29
N PRO A 125 5.00 -20.91 -18.34
CA PRO A 125 5.29 -19.53 -17.92
C PRO A 125 6.65 -19.40 -17.20
N CYS A 126 7.35 -18.29 -17.39
CA CYS A 126 8.57 -17.97 -16.61
C CYS A 126 8.43 -16.59 -15.97
N VAL A 127 8.67 -16.50 -14.67
CA VAL A 127 8.67 -15.24 -13.92
C VAL A 127 10.07 -15.02 -13.37
N ILE A 128 10.68 -13.89 -13.67
CA ILE A 128 12.00 -13.52 -13.15
C ILE A 128 11.83 -12.37 -12.17
N CYS A 129 12.42 -12.53 -10.99
CA CYS A 129 12.43 -11.54 -9.92
C CYS A 129 13.73 -10.74 -10.00
N PHE A 130 13.61 -9.41 -10.02
CA PHE A 130 14.74 -8.50 -9.98
C PHE A 130 14.68 -7.62 -8.72
N VAL A 131 15.82 -7.49 -8.05
CA VAL A 131 16.02 -6.58 -6.92
C VAL A 131 17.25 -5.73 -7.19
N ASP A 132 17.08 -4.41 -7.14
CA ASP A 132 18.11 -3.40 -7.44
C ASP A 132 18.85 -3.70 -8.76
N GLY A 133 18.08 -4.05 -9.80
CA GLY A 133 18.58 -4.34 -11.15
C GLY A 133 19.26 -5.71 -11.34
N ARG A 134 19.32 -6.55 -10.30
CA ARG A 134 19.89 -7.91 -10.38
C ARG A 134 18.81 -8.96 -10.34
N ALA A 135 18.91 -9.99 -11.19
CA ALA A 135 18.03 -11.15 -11.11
C ALA A 135 18.36 -11.94 -9.84
N VAL A 136 17.43 -11.97 -8.89
CA VAL A 136 17.60 -12.68 -7.61
C VAL A 136 17.01 -14.08 -7.64
N ASP A 137 15.97 -14.28 -8.44
CA ASP A 137 15.21 -15.52 -8.45
C ASP A 137 14.44 -15.70 -9.76
N ARG A 138 14.08 -16.94 -10.05
CA ARG A 138 13.31 -17.32 -11.23
C ARG A 138 12.34 -18.44 -10.86
N LEU A 139 11.08 -18.22 -11.17
CA LEU A 139 10.03 -19.21 -11.09
C LEU A 139 9.71 -19.73 -12.49
N ILE A 140 9.93 -21.02 -12.71
CA ILE A 140 9.69 -21.70 -13.98
C ILE A 140 8.46 -22.60 -13.82
N GLY A 141 7.47 -22.41 -14.70
CA GLY A 141 6.25 -23.21 -14.70
C GLY A 141 5.50 -23.12 -13.37
N PHE A 142 5.04 -24.27 -12.89
CA PHE A 142 4.37 -24.43 -11.59
C PHE A 142 5.08 -25.44 -10.68
N GLU A 143 6.31 -25.84 -11.02
CA GLU A 143 7.06 -26.88 -10.32
C GLU A 143 7.19 -26.55 -8.82
N GLU A 144 7.50 -25.29 -8.51
CA GLU A 144 7.64 -24.79 -7.14
C GLU A 144 6.31 -24.41 -6.47
N LEU A 145 5.19 -24.49 -7.20
CA LEU A 145 3.84 -24.20 -6.73
C LEU A 145 3.01 -25.48 -6.52
N GLY A 146 3.66 -26.65 -6.57
CA GLY A 146 3.04 -27.96 -6.40
C GLY A 146 2.63 -28.63 -7.73
N ASP A 147 3.17 -28.16 -8.86
CA ASP A 147 2.99 -28.68 -10.22
C ASP A 147 1.51 -28.90 -10.61
N SER A 148 0.64 -28.05 -10.08
CA SER A 148 -0.79 -28.09 -10.35
C SER A 148 -1.27 -26.75 -10.89
N ASP A 149 -2.24 -26.80 -11.79
CA ASP A 149 -2.88 -25.61 -12.35
C ASP A 149 -3.80 -24.90 -11.34
N HIS A 150 -4.04 -25.53 -10.17
CA HIS A 150 -5.00 -25.10 -9.15
C HIS A 150 -4.33 -24.60 -7.87
N PHE A 151 -3.37 -23.66 -7.98
CA PHE A 151 -2.77 -23.02 -6.81
C PHE A 151 -3.49 -21.71 -6.42
N THR A 152 -3.42 -21.40 -5.12
CA THR A 152 -3.99 -20.15 -4.57
C THR A 152 -2.99 -19.00 -4.74
N SER A 153 -3.47 -17.77 -4.97
CA SER A 153 -2.60 -16.58 -5.12
C SER A 153 -1.69 -16.37 -3.90
N LYS A 154 -2.10 -16.82 -2.72
CA LYS A 154 -1.30 -16.82 -1.48
C LYS A 154 -0.03 -17.70 -1.56
N VAL A 155 -0.08 -18.83 -2.27
CA VAL A 155 1.08 -19.72 -2.44
C VAL A 155 2.11 -19.03 -3.33
N LEU A 156 1.66 -18.44 -4.44
CA LEU A 156 2.51 -17.63 -5.31
C LEU A 156 3.08 -16.43 -4.55
N GLU A 157 2.26 -15.70 -3.79
CA GLU A 157 2.71 -14.58 -2.98
C GLU A 157 3.78 -14.99 -1.97
N PHE A 158 3.58 -16.11 -1.27
CA PHE A 158 4.55 -16.63 -0.31
C PHE A 158 5.88 -16.96 -0.99
N ARG A 159 5.84 -17.64 -2.14
CA ARG A 159 7.04 -17.98 -2.92
C ARG A 159 7.78 -16.72 -3.42
N LEU A 160 7.04 -15.69 -3.82
CA LEU A 160 7.60 -14.40 -4.24
C LEU A 160 8.15 -13.59 -3.04
N LYS A 161 7.55 -13.69 -1.85
CA LYS A 161 8.13 -13.08 -0.63
C LYS A 161 9.46 -13.71 -0.26
N GLN A 162 9.60 -15.02 -0.43
CA GLN A 162 10.87 -15.73 -0.19
C GLN A 162 12.00 -15.24 -1.09
N SER A 163 11.69 -14.76 -2.30
CA SER A 163 12.70 -14.21 -3.22
C SER A 163 13.16 -12.80 -2.85
N GLY A 164 12.47 -12.14 -1.91
CA GLY A 164 12.76 -10.76 -1.50
C GLY A 164 12.26 -9.68 -2.47
N VAL A 165 11.57 -10.06 -3.55
CA VAL A 165 11.00 -9.10 -4.52
C VAL A 165 9.71 -8.43 -4.03
N LEU A 166 9.02 -9.10 -3.10
CA LEU A 166 7.89 -8.55 -2.38
C LEU A 166 8.36 -8.18 -0.97
N PRO A 167 8.61 -6.88 -0.68
CA PRO A 167 9.01 -6.47 0.66
C PRO A 167 7.91 -6.85 1.67
N SER A 168 8.25 -7.71 2.63
CA SER A 168 7.33 -8.17 3.68
C SER A 168 7.03 -7.09 4.71
N ASP A 169 7.89 -6.07 4.74
CA ASP A 169 7.90 -5.07 5.77
C ASP A 169 7.58 -3.71 5.15
N LEU A 170 6.35 -3.25 5.42
CA LEU A 170 6.05 -1.83 5.44
C LEU A 170 6.80 -1.14 6.60
N SER A 171 7.78 -1.76 7.28
CA SER A 171 8.53 -1.13 8.38
C SER A 171 9.38 0.07 7.98
N LEU A 172 9.67 0.25 6.69
CA LEU A 172 10.21 1.53 6.22
C LEU A 172 9.20 2.68 6.37
N ALA A 173 7.89 2.38 6.38
CA ALA A 173 6.83 3.33 6.71
C ALA A 173 6.45 3.32 8.21
N SER A 174 6.53 2.18 8.92
CA SER A 174 6.12 2.11 10.34
C SER A 174 7.16 2.62 11.33
N ASN A 175 8.46 2.56 11.01
CA ASN A 175 9.51 3.20 11.80
C ASN A 175 9.43 4.75 11.76
N LEU A 176 8.63 5.26 10.81
CA LEU A 176 8.35 6.68 10.67
C LEU A 176 7.17 7.15 11.52
N SER A 177 6.13 6.32 11.66
CA SER A 177 4.94 6.66 12.46
C SER A 177 5.22 6.63 13.97
N SER A 178 6.09 5.77 14.48
CA SER A 178 6.43 5.70 15.91
C SER A 178 7.13 6.95 16.45
N THR A 179 7.89 7.65 15.59
CA THR A 179 8.60 8.89 15.95
C THR A 179 7.65 10.09 16.01
N LEU A 180 6.51 10.02 15.30
CA LEU A 180 5.51 11.09 15.22
C LEU A 180 4.40 10.98 16.29
N VAL A 181 4.11 9.77 16.79
CA VAL A 181 3.04 9.56 17.80
C VAL A 181 3.50 9.71 19.25
N THR A 182 4.81 9.76 19.50
CA THR A 182 5.35 9.82 20.87
C THR A 182 5.45 11.25 21.42
N SER A 183 5.17 12.28 20.62
CA SER A 183 5.30 13.69 21.03
C SER A 183 4.00 14.38 21.47
N THR A 184 2.84 13.73 21.49
CA THR A 184 1.56 14.43 21.73
C THR A 184 0.64 13.92 22.84
N THR A 185 0.98 12.93 23.66
CA THR A 185 0.08 12.55 24.78
C THR A 185 0.81 12.14 26.06
N LYS A 186 1.19 13.14 26.86
CA LYS A 186 1.33 13.01 28.31
C LYS A 186 0.73 14.25 28.99
N LYS A 187 -0.38 14.01 29.72
CA LYS A 187 -0.98 14.78 30.84
C LYS A 187 -1.73 16.07 30.49
N ASN A 188 -2.93 16.40 31.00
CA ASN A 188 -3.78 15.97 32.14
C ASN A 188 -5.26 16.36 31.83
N ASP A 189 -6.27 15.56 32.18
CA ASP A 189 -7.22 15.66 33.32
C ASP A 189 -8.22 16.85 33.28
N ASP A 190 -9.51 16.48 33.44
CA ASP A 190 -10.70 17.21 33.90
C ASP A 190 -11.20 18.48 33.18
N ASP A 191 -12.40 18.37 32.58
CA ASP A 191 -13.56 19.20 32.96
C ASP A 191 -14.85 18.76 32.23
N ASP A 192 -15.85 18.37 33.04
CA ASP A 192 -17.26 18.24 32.68
C ASP A 192 -17.84 19.63 32.39
N ASP A 193 -18.57 19.79 31.28
CA ASP A 193 -19.70 20.73 31.30
C ASP A 193 -20.77 20.39 30.24
N GLN A 194 -21.96 20.05 30.75
CA GLN A 194 -23.20 19.98 30.00
C GLN A 194 -23.73 21.40 29.78
N SER A 195 -24.24 21.69 28.58
CA SER A 195 -25.34 22.64 28.44
C SER A 195 -26.19 22.34 27.22
N ASP A 196 -27.49 22.26 27.50
CA ASP A 196 -28.62 22.20 26.59
C ASP A 196 -28.70 23.44 25.69
N ASP A 197 -29.21 23.27 24.47
CA ASP A 197 -29.93 24.36 23.82
C ASP A 197 -31.06 23.82 22.93
N GLU A 198 -32.29 24.07 23.39
CA GLU A 198 -33.51 23.96 22.61
C GLU A 198 -33.76 25.24 21.76
N ASP A 199 -34.56 25.03 20.70
CA ASP A 199 -35.54 25.99 20.16
C ASP A 199 -35.04 27.08 19.19
N ARG A 200 -35.38 26.97 17.88
CA ARG A 200 -36.49 27.74 17.25
C ARG A 200 -36.48 27.76 15.70
N ARG A 201 -37.54 27.15 15.16
CA ARG A 201 -38.57 27.70 14.23
C ARG A 201 -38.26 28.03 12.74
N ARG A 202 -39.28 27.63 11.94
CA ARG A 202 -39.75 28.05 10.59
C ARG A 202 -39.08 27.34 9.40
N GLY A 203 -39.77 26.64 8.50
CA GLY A 203 -41.19 26.33 8.31
C GLY A 203 -41.43 25.82 6.87
N GLY A 204 -42.47 25.01 6.64
CA GLY A 204 -43.13 24.93 5.33
C GLY A 204 -43.35 23.54 4.69
N ARG A 205 -44.57 23.02 4.88
CA ARG A 205 -45.45 22.27 3.94
C ARG A 205 -45.16 20.81 3.55
N ASP A 206 -46.02 19.95 4.11
CA ASP A 206 -46.93 18.99 3.45
C ASP A 206 -46.40 18.10 2.32
N ARG A 207 -46.37 16.78 2.57
CA ARG A 207 -47.16 15.79 1.77
C ARG A 207 -47.26 14.43 2.46
N LYS A 208 -48.47 13.88 2.40
CA LYS A 208 -49.01 12.63 2.96
C LYS A 208 -48.27 11.35 2.52
N GLY A 209 -48.25 10.33 3.39
CA GLY A 209 -48.01 8.93 3.00
C GLY A 209 -47.90 7.92 4.16
N ALA A 210 -49.03 7.33 4.55
CA ALA A 210 -49.20 6.06 5.30
C ALA A 210 -48.34 4.89 4.72
N ARG A 211 -47.97 3.76 5.34
CA ARG A 211 -48.31 2.95 6.54
C ARG A 211 -47.20 1.87 6.67
N LYS A 212 -46.68 1.59 7.87
CA LYS A 212 -46.88 0.36 8.70
C LYS A 212 -46.44 -1.00 8.10
N GLY A 213 -45.49 -1.69 8.78
CA GLY A 213 -45.27 -3.13 8.63
C GLY A 213 -44.05 -3.72 9.38
N LYS A 214 -44.21 -4.02 10.68
CA LYS A 214 -43.43 -5.04 11.44
C LYS A 214 -43.70 -6.43 10.82
N VAL A 215 -42.79 -7.42 10.83
CA VAL A 215 -42.62 -8.59 11.75
C VAL A 215 -41.42 -9.38 11.13
N GLY A 216 -40.47 -10.06 11.78
CA GLY A 216 -40.35 -10.70 13.09
C GLY A 216 -40.05 -12.21 12.92
N ILE A 217 -38.80 -12.57 13.21
CA ILE A 217 -38.13 -13.87 13.47
C ILE A 217 -39.02 -15.13 13.73
N ARG A 218 -38.63 -16.31 13.19
CA ARG A 218 -38.46 -17.60 13.94
C ARG A 218 -37.95 -18.82 13.14
N ASN A 219 -37.08 -19.58 13.82
CA ASN A 219 -36.48 -20.89 13.52
C ASN A 219 -37.47 -22.07 13.43
N GLY A 220 -37.04 -23.18 12.80
CA GLY A 220 -37.61 -24.53 13.00
C GLY A 220 -36.76 -25.65 12.39
N LEU A 221 -36.43 -26.68 13.19
CA LEU A 221 -35.65 -27.90 12.89
C LEU A 221 -36.53 -29.11 12.48
N TYR A 222 -35.86 -30.19 12.04
CA TYR A 222 -36.29 -31.60 11.82
C TYR A 222 -37.14 -31.89 10.57
N ASN A 223 -37.15 -33.06 9.91
CA ASN A 223 -36.25 -34.22 9.65
C ASN A 223 -37.11 -35.18 8.80
N GLY A 224 -36.50 -35.97 7.90
CA GLY A 224 -37.04 -37.28 7.48
C GLY A 224 -37.68 -37.41 6.09
N GLY A 225 -37.07 -38.30 5.28
CA GLY A 225 -37.80 -39.44 4.71
C GLY A 225 -38.08 -39.48 3.19
N SER A 226 -37.35 -40.40 2.53
CA SER A 226 -37.78 -41.33 1.47
C SER A 226 -37.95 -40.89 0.01
N ASP A 227 -37.13 -41.56 -0.82
CA ASP A 227 -37.45 -42.35 -2.03
C ASP A 227 -38.28 -41.73 -3.18
N ASP A 228 -37.71 -41.72 -4.39
CA ASP A 228 -38.16 -42.53 -5.54
C ASP A 228 -37.58 -42.02 -6.89
N ASP A 229 -36.92 -42.94 -7.59
CA ASP A 229 -36.90 -43.24 -9.04
C ASP A 229 -36.99 -42.12 -10.09
N TYR A 230 -35.93 -41.97 -10.91
CA TYR A 230 -35.80 -42.47 -12.31
C TYR A 230 -34.55 -41.89 -12.99
#